data_AF-A0A7V1W9X1-F1
#
_entry.id   AF-A0A7V1W9X1-F1
#
_cell.length_a   1.000
_cell.length_b   1.000
_cell.length_c   1.000
_cell.angle_alpha   90.00
_cell.angle_beta   90.00
_cell.angle_gamma   90.00
#
_symmetry.space_group_name_H-M   'P 1'
#
loop_
_entity.id
_entity.type
_entity.pdbx_description
1 polymer ?
#
loop_
_entity_poly.entity_id
_entity_poly.type
_entity_poly.pdbx_seq_one_letter_code
_entity_poly.pdbx_strand_id
1 'polypeptide(L)'
;MIRSRIAGGCHDGLCGDRGSSHGWDVPRGIVAGVRPSCLAERQPCSSLREVCMRLFVLVFAVVLALLSAAGASADRKKVVFLAGTKSHGPGEHEYEKGLRLLARCLRESPNLIGFQTEVHLYGWPEDPRTLDDADTIVLYSDGSDRDEQAHPLLVGSRLEVIGRQMRRGAGLVLLHYSTFAPVKRGGPQYLEWVGGHFDYETGTAPNRWLSRIQFAETTPYPATPKHPIARGISPFRLREEWYFNMRFAQSDRRRVPILKTAIPGVAEDQTVAWAIQRRDGGRGFAFTGGHLHSNWQVEGLRRMVLNAIVWTARAEVPAGGVQSTVAPDQDAIRALILTGHNHPAHDWRATTRALREELGRDGRMRLTVWEDPERMASEDLSGFDLLVLNYQNWERPTLSAAARERFARYVREGGGLVLVHFANGTWNDWPEFAGRISRRYWVEGKGTHDPFGTFRVRVRRPDHLLTRGLADFDTTDELYCGMPGDLPVDPLLTGQSIVTKREEPLAYACTYGRGRVFQTLLGHSVEGIRAPAHAEILRRAAAWAAGREVLPLTVDGRAVVWTPNPVVSGGIPARNPRDVAWPFVGGDRGGTRHSPLAQINRKNVGRLAVAWTYRTGDADPKANTTIECT
;
A
#
# COMPACT_ATOMS: atom_id res chain seq x y z
N MET A 1 9.54 -19.18 43.18
CA MET A 1 9.26 -19.00 44.62
C MET A 1 10.55 -19.28 45.39
N ILE A 2 11.20 -18.29 46.02
CA ILE A 2 12.35 -18.55 46.92
C ILE A 2 12.28 -17.64 48.16
N ARG A 3 12.23 -18.30 49.32
CA ARG A 3 12.68 -17.90 50.67
C ARG A 3 13.09 -19.23 51.33
N SER A 4 14.10 -19.33 52.20
CA SER A 4 15.09 -18.36 52.68
C SER A 4 16.15 -19.03 53.57
N ARG A 5 17.23 -18.27 53.88
CA ARG A 5 18.07 -18.34 55.10
C ARG A 5 19.17 -19.41 55.25
N ILE A 6 20.38 -18.85 55.16
CA ILE A 6 21.66 -19.14 55.79
C ILE A 6 21.59 -19.82 57.18
N ALA A 7 22.59 -20.67 57.44
CA ALA A 7 23.02 -21.15 58.77
C ALA A 7 24.45 -20.65 59.08
N GLY A 8 24.86 -20.62 60.36
CA GLY A 8 26.24 -20.30 60.75
C GLY A 8 26.40 -20.00 62.25
N GLY A 9 27.03 -20.92 62.99
CA GLY A 9 27.24 -20.83 64.43
C GLY A 9 28.60 -20.28 64.89
N CYS A 10 28.94 -20.66 66.12
CA CYS A 10 30.26 -20.65 66.79
C CYS A 10 30.72 -19.40 67.57
N HIS A 11 30.63 -19.55 68.91
CA HIS A 11 31.61 -19.27 69.97
C HIS A 11 32.68 -18.17 69.86
N ASP A 12 32.63 -17.28 70.86
CA ASP A 12 33.69 -16.87 71.81
C ASP A 12 35.13 -16.55 71.33
N GLY A 13 35.66 -15.42 71.86
CA GLY A 13 36.98 -15.53 72.52
C GLY A 13 38.09 -14.49 72.26
N LEU A 14 37.79 -13.19 72.47
CA LEU A 14 38.73 -12.17 72.99
C LEU A 14 39.90 -11.58 72.15
N CYS A 15 40.01 -10.26 72.32
CA CYS A 15 41.21 -9.41 72.38
C CYS A 15 42.02 -9.07 71.12
N GLY A 16 41.90 -7.79 70.71
CA GLY A 16 43.03 -7.01 70.24
C GLY A 16 42.68 -5.85 69.31
N ASP A 17 42.53 -4.63 69.83
CA ASP A 17 43.37 -3.51 69.34
C ASP A 17 43.41 -2.30 70.29
N ARG A 18 44.45 -1.47 70.16
CA ARG A 18 44.72 -0.31 71.05
C ARG A 18 44.77 1.02 70.29
N GLY A 19 44.38 2.10 70.97
CA GLY A 19 44.68 3.49 70.59
C GLY A 19 43.48 4.24 69.98
N SER A 20 43.25 5.52 70.30
CA SER A 20 44.05 6.45 71.12
C SER A 20 43.23 7.67 71.60
N SER A 21 43.85 8.47 72.50
CA SER A 21 43.47 9.83 72.98
C SER A 21 42.15 10.02 73.75
N HIS A 22 42.06 10.82 74.83
CA HIS A 22 43.02 11.52 75.71
C HIS A 22 42.36 11.81 77.09
N GLY A 23 43.15 12.05 78.15
CA GLY A 23 42.78 13.04 79.19
C GLY A 23 41.92 12.62 80.41
N TRP A 24 42.59 12.16 81.47
CA TRP A 24 42.38 12.41 82.92
C TRP A 24 40.98 12.73 83.54
N ASP A 25 40.64 11.88 84.53
CA ASP A 25 40.01 12.12 85.85
C ASP A 25 38.53 12.52 86.09
N VAL A 26 37.73 11.47 86.45
CA VAL A 26 36.83 11.24 87.62
C VAL A 26 36.29 12.39 88.53
N PRO A 27 35.21 12.19 89.34
CA PRO A 27 34.05 11.26 89.29
C PRO A 27 32.65 11.84 89.74
N ARG A 28 31.57 11.02 89.63
CA ARG A 28 30.32 10.90 90.48
C ARG A 28 28.93 11.20 89.83
N GLY A 29 27.89 10.49 90.33
CA GLY A 29 26.44 10.77 90.15
C GLY A 29 25.80 10.11 88.91
N ILE A 30 25.16 8.93 88.92
CA ILE A 30 23.91 8.45 89.57
C ILE A 30 22.61 9.20 89.16
N VAL A 31 21.60 8.40 88.78
CA VAL A 31 20.12 8.61 88.78
C VAL A 31 19.41 8.75 87.40
N ALA A 32 18.29 8.01 87.30
CA ALA A 32 17.17 7.97 86.35
C ALA A 32 16.81 9.27 85.59
N GLY A 33 16.04 9.26 84.48
CA GLY A 33 15.17 8.23 83.89
C GLY A 33 13.75 8.80 83.63
N VAL A 34 12.90 8.02 82.94
CA VAL A 34 11.45 8.28 82.70
C VAL A 34 11.08 9.24 81.54
N ARG A 35 10.26 8.69 80.62
CA ARG A 35 9.48 9.26 79.49
C ARG A 35 8.21 10.02 80.02
N PRO A 36 7.28 10.67 79.25
CA PRO A 36 6.91 10.41 77.84
C PRO A 36 6.35 11.57 76.95
N SER A 37 6.02 11.22 75.68
CA SER A 37 4.97 11.82 74.80
C SER A 37 5.15 13.27 74.30
N CYS A 38 4.70 13.69 73.10
CA CYS A 38 4.00 13.04 71.97
C CYS A 38 4.12 13.87 70.66
N LEU A 39 3.91 13.26 69.47
CA LEU A 39 3.59 13.89 68.15
C LEU A 39 4.71 14.76 67.48
N ALA A 40 4.92 14.89 66.15
CA ALA A 40 4.43 14.18 64.94
C ALA A 40 5.34 14.43 63.68
N GLU A 41 5.26 13.52 62.69
CA GLU A 41 5.53 13.68 61.22
C GLU A 41 6.95 13.99 60.61
N ARG A 42 7.04 14.31 59.29
CA ARG A 42 8.02 13.81 58.27
C ARG A 42 8.43 14.89 57.21
N GLN A 43 9.43 14.82 56.29
CA GLN A 43 10.63 13.98 55.96
C GLN A 43 11.58 14.78 54.96
N PRO A 44 12.74 14.27 54.45
CA PRO A 44 13.87 15.11 53.95
C PRO A 44 14.13 15.15 52.42
N CYS A 45 15.23 15.80 51.98
CA CYS A 45 15.74 15.82 50.57
C CYS A 45 17.29 15.78 50.47
N SER A 46 17.85 15.37 49.33
CA SER A 46 19.29 15.06 49.09
C SER A 46 19.97 15.95 48.02
N SER A 47 21.31 15.98 47.96
CA SER A 47 22.08 17.07 47.32
C SER A 47 22.78 16.75 45.97
N LEU A 48 22.25 17.34 44.90
CA LEU A 48 22.89 17.87 43.66
C LEU A 48 24.09 17.18 42.97
N ARG A 49 25.19 16.80 43.65
CA ARG A 49 26.46 16.44 42.97
C ARG A 49 26.39 15.16 42.15
N GLU A 50 25.72 14.11 42.64
CA GLU A 50 25.55 12.86 41.88
C GLU A 50 24.64 13.04 40.65
N VAL A 51 23.70 13.99 40.72
CA VAL A 51 22.79 14.32 39.61
C VAL A 51 23.61 14.82 38.42
N CYS A 52 24.55 15.75 38.63
CA CYS A 52 25.38 16.30 37.57
C CYS A 52 26.22 15.24 36.84
N MET A 53 26.81 14.28 37.56
CA MET A 53 27.64 13.24 36.94
C MET A 53 26.80 12.24 36.13
N ARG A 54 25.61 11.86 36.61
CA ARG A 54 24.66 11.03 35.84
C ARG A 54 24.12 11.77 34.62
N LEU A 55 23.87 13.08 34.73
CA LEU A 55 23.37 13.90 33.63
C LEU A 55 24.38 13.98 32.49
N PHE A 56 25.69 14.13 32.79
CA PHE A 56 26.72 14.21 31.75
C PHE A 56 26.85 12.90 30.94
N VAL A 57 26.85 11.74 31.61
CA VAL A 57 26.87 10.43 30.93
C VAL A 57 25.60 10.21 30.11
N LEU A 58 24.43 10.61 30.62
CA LEU A 58 23.17 10.51 29.89
C LEU A 58 23.15 11.40 28.65
N VAL A 59 23.60 12.65 28.76
CA VAL A 59 23.69 13.59 27.63
C VAL A 59 24.67 13.09 26.57
N PHE A 60 25.83 12.55 26.96
CA PHE A 60 26.80 12.00 26.00
C PHE A 60 26.23 10.79 25.25
N ALA A 61 25.54 9.87 25.95
CA ALA A 61 24.88 8.73 25.33
C ALA A 61 23.71 9.14 24.40
N VAL A 62 22.92 10.13 24.80
CA VAL A 62 21.82 10.68 23.98
C VAL A 62 22.34 11.41 22.75
N VAL A 63 23.44 12.18 22.86
CA VAL A 63 24.07 12.85 21.70
C VAL A 63 24.64 11.82 20.71
N LEU A 64 25.27 10.74 21.18
CA LEU A 64 25.73 9.64 20.30
C LEU A 64 24.57 8.95 19.58
N ALA A 65 23.47 8.69 20.29
CA ALA A 65 22.25 8.09 19.73
C ALA A 65 21.56 8.99 18.70
N LEU A 66 21.48 10.30 18.96
CA LEU A 66 20.86 11.27 18.05
C LEU A 66 21.72 11.52 16.80
N LEU A 67 23.04 11.56 16.91
CA LEU A 67 23.94 11.68 15.76
C LEU A 67 23.92 10.45 14.85
N SER A 68 23.65 9.26 15.41
CA SER A 68 23.51 8.02 14.64
C SER A 68 22.14 7.89 13.95
N ALA A 69 21.11 8.61 14.41
CA ALA A 69 19.76 8.56 13.87
C ALA A 69 19.50 9.52 12.69
N ALA A 70 20.41 10.47 12.42
CA ALA A 70 20.17 11.60 11.51
C ALA A 70 20.77 11.44 10.09
N GLY A 71 21.37 10.29 9.76
CA GLY A 71 22.24 10.14 8.57
C GLY A 71 21.90 9.05 7.56
N ALA A 72 20.85 8.24 7.78
CA ALA A 72 20.49 7.15 6.88
C ALA A 72 19.07 7.32 6.32
N SER A 73 18.98 7.74 5.05
CA SER A 73 17.85 7.31 4.22
C SER A 73 17.88 5.79 4.17
N ALA A 74 16.96 5.11 4.85
CA ALA A 74 16.89 3.66 4.83
C ALA A 74 16.61 3.21 3.38
N ASP A 75 17.62 2.60 2.76
CA ASP A 75 17.63 2.20 1.34
C ASP A 75 16.47 1.25 1.03
N ARG A 76 15.35 1.80 0.55
CA ARG A 76 14.11 1.05 0.35
C ARG A 76 14.25 0.13 -0.85
N LYS A 77 14.01 -1.16 -0.64
CA LYS A 77 14.06 -2.16 -1.70
C LYS A 77 12.92 -2.00 -2.68
N LYS A 78 13.26 -1.74 -3.94
CA LYS A 78 12.28 -1.56 -5.03
C LYS A 78 11.98 -2.90 -5.68
N VAL A 79 10.72 -3.31 -5.62
CA VAL A 79 10.20 -4.50 -6.32
C VAL A 79 9.28 -4.04 -7.44
N VAL A 80 9.62 -4.42 -8.67
CA VAL A 80 8.79 -4.14 -9.86
C VAL A 80 8.06 -5.41 -10.28
N PHE A 81 6.74 -5.34 -10.29
CA PHE A 81 5.84 -6.42 -10.68
C PHE A 81 5.34 -6.21 -12.10
N LEU A 82 5.48 -7.22 -12.96
CA LEU A 82 5.05 -7.23 -14.36
C LEU A 82 3.99 -8.32 -14.55
N ALA A 83 2.73 -7.93 -14.58
CA ALA A 83 1.60 -8.86 -14.76
C ALA A 83 1.20 -8.93 -16.23
N GLY A 84 1.10 -10.15 -16.78
CA GLY A 84 0.59 -10.35 -18.13
C GLY A 84 -0.91 -10.04 -18.27
N THR A 85 -1.40 -9.99 -19.51
CA THR A 85 -2.83 -10.02 -19.80
C THR A 85 -3.40 -11.39 -19.44
N LYS A 86 -4.59 -11.42 -18.84
CA LYS A 86 -5.30 -12.66 -18.50
C LYS A 86 -5.65 -13.45 -19.76
N SER A 87 -5.37 -14.75 -19.77
CA SER A 87 -5.58 -15.64 -20.93
C SER A 87 -6.60 -16.77 -20.71
N HIS A 88 -7.00 -17.06 -19.47
CA HIS A 88 -7.86 -18.20 -19.10
C HIS A 88 -9.18 -17.79 -18.42
N GLY A 89 -10.03 -18.76 -18.10
CA GLY A 89 -11.37 -18.57 -17.53
C GLY A 89 -11.38 -17.90 -16.14
N PRO A 90 -12.54 -17.50 -15.61
CA PRO A 90 -12.63 -16.80 -14.32
C PRO A 90 -11.93 -17.57 -13.17
N GLY A 91 -11.02 -16.91 -12.46
CA GLY A 91 -10.21 -17.52 -11.39
C GLY A 91 -8.90 -18.17 -11.85
N GLU A 92 -8.72 -18.39 -13.15
CA GLU A 92 -7.50 -18.93 -13.77
C GLU A 92 -6.65 -17.80 -14.38
N HIS A 93 -5.32 -17.91 -14.30
CA HIS A 93 -4.36 -16.95 -14.87
C HIS A 93 -4.68 -15.49 -14.52
N GLU A 94 -5.08 -15.25 -13.26
CA GLU A 94 -5.43 -13.93 -12.74
C GLU A 94 -4.17 -13.13 -12.39
N TYR A 95 -3.31 -12.91 -13.39
CA TYR A 95 -1.98 -12.31 -13.26
C TYR A 95 -1.99 -10.98 -12.52
N GLU A 96 -2.84 -10.03 -12.96
CA GLU A 96 -3.06 -8.75 -12.29
C GLU A 96 -3.41 -8.93 -10.81
N LYS A 97 -4.42 -9.77 -10.52
CA LYS A 97 -4.94 -9.91 -9.15
C LYS A 97 -3.87 -10.53 -8.25
N GLY A 98 -3.14 -11.53 -8.73
CA GLY A 98 -2.04 -12.18 -8.00
C GLY A 98 -0.90 -11.22 -7.69
N LEU A 99 -0.39 -10.46 -8.67
CA LEU A 99 0.70 -9.52 -8.41
C LEU A 99 0.26 -8.33 -7.57
N ARG A 100 -0.96 -7.80 -7.74
CA ARG A 100 -1.52 -6.79 -6.83
C ARG A 100 -1.59 -7.30 -5.39
N LEU A 101 -2.03 -8.54 -5.19
CA LEU A 101 -2.11 -9.18 -3.87
C LEU A 101 -0.71 -9.34 -3.26
N LEU A 102 0.27 -9.86 -4.00
CA LEU A 102 1.64 -10.03 -3.52
C LEU A 102 2.32 -8.68 -3.20
N ALA A 103 2.17 -7.69 -4.08
CA ALA A 103 2.67 -6.33 -3.86
C ALA A 103 2.04 -5.69 -2.61
N ARG A 104 0.73 -5.89 -2.39
CA ARG A 104 0.05 -5.45 -1.18
C ARG A 104 0.61 -6.16 0.07
N CYS A 105 0.74 -7.49 0.01
CA CYS A 105 1.24 -8.30 1.11
C CYS A 105 2.68 -7.95 1.53
N LEU A 106 3.54 -7.47 0.62
CA LEU A 106 4.86 -6.94 0.98
C LEU A 106 4.78 -5.58 1.71
N ARG A 107 3.94 -4.66 1.23
CA ARG A 107 3.79 -3.31 1.83
C ARG A 107 3.12 -3.35 3.21
N GLU A 108 2.14 -4.23 3.39
CA GLU A 108 1.32 -4.34 4.60
C GLU A 108 1.84 -5.39 5.59
N SER A 109 2.98 -6.04 5.30
CA SER A 109 3.53 -7.05 6.18
C SER A 109 3.98 -6.44 7.52
N PRO A 110 3.44 -6.88 8.67
CA PRO A 110 3.77 -6.28 9.96
C PRO A 110 5.19 -6.59 10.44
N ASN A 111 5.89 -7.55 9.81
CA ASN A 111 7.26 -7.93 10.12
C ASN A 111 8.25 -7.66 8.97
N LEU A 112 7.88 -6.80 8.01
CA LEU A 112 8.75 -6.35 6.92
C LEU A 112 8.71 -4.82 6.85
N ILE A 113 9.86 -4.19 6.65
CA ILE A 113 9.98 -2.74 6.48
C ILE A 113 10.91 -2.42 5.31
N GLY A 114 10.80 -1.21 4.76
CA GLY A 114 11.71 -0.73 3.72
C GLY A 114 11.51 -1.37 2.35
N PHE A 115 10.28 -1.72 1.98
CA PHE A 115 9.94 -2.16 0.62
C PHE A 115 9.05 -1.14 -0.11
N GLN A 116 9.42 -0.81 -1.34
CA GLN A 116 8.60 -0.10 -2.31
C GLN A 116 8.17 -1.07 -3.40
N THR A 117 6.89 -1.05 -3.78
CA THR A 117 6.38 -1.93 -4.83
C THR A 117 5.77 -1.10 -5.95
N GLU A 118 6.18 -1.36 -7.18
CA GLU A 118 5.63 -0.77 -8.39
C GLU A 118 4.99 -1.89 -9.22
N VAL A 119 3.78 -1.68 -9.75
CA VAL A 119 3.00 -2.74 -10.41
C VAL A 119 2.55 -2.28 -11.79
N HIS A 120 3.15 -2.88 -12.81
CA HIS A 120 2.79 -2.76 -14.22
C HIS A 120 1.92 -3.93 -14.63
N LEU A 121 0.91 -3.65 -15.46
CA LEU A 121 -0.19 -4.57 -15.74
C LEU A 121 -0.40 -4.70 -17.24
N TYR A 122 -0.96 -5.84 -17.63
CA TYR A 122 -1.30 -6.17 -19.02
C TYR A 122 -0.07 -6.21 -19.96
N GLY A 123 1.10 -6.57 -19.41
CA GLY A 123 2.33 -6.84 -20.16
C GLY A 123 3.54 -6.06 -19.68
N TRP A 124 4.26 -5.48 -20.64
CA TRP A 124 5.53 -4.78 -20.44
C TRP A 124 5.28 -3.30 -20.04
N PRO A 125 6.10 -2.70 -19.16
CA PRO A 125 5.92 -1.30 -18.76
C PRO A 125 6.01 -0.34 -19.95
N GLU A 126 5.13 0.67 -19.95
CA GLU A 126 5.15 1.77 -20.93
C GLU A 126 6.49 2.52 -20.92
N ASP A 127 7.06 2.74 -19.73
CA ASP A 127 8.40 3.26 -19.53
C ASP A 127 9.32 2.18 -18.92
N PRO A 128 10.19 1.53 -19.72
CA PRO A 128 11.09 0.50 -19.24
C PRO A 128 12.13 0.98 -18.21
N ARG A 129 12.32 2.30 -18.04
CA ARG A 129 13.27 2.87 -17.05
C ARG A 129 12.88 2.55 -15.60
N THR A 130 11.62 2.18 -15.35
CA THR A 130 11.16 1.60 -14.07
C THR A 130 12.01 0.41 -13.58
N LEU A 131 12.68 -0.30 -14.50
CA LEU A 131 13.49 -1.48 -14.21
C LEU A 131 14.95 -1.15 -13.85
N ASP A 132 15.42 0.08 -14.13
CA ASP A 132 16.85 0.45 -14.02
C ASP A 132 17.31 0.58 -12.55
N ASP A 133 16.40 0.83 -11.62
CA ASP A 133 16.60 0.96 -10.17
C ASP A 133 16.02 -0.22 -9.37
N ALA A 134 15.34 -1.19 -10.00
CA ALA A 134 14.71 -2.33 -9.31
C ALA A 134 15.74 -3.23 -8.59
N ASP A 135 15.50 -3.57 -7.31
CA ASP A 135 16.26 -4.62 -6.62
C ASP A 135 15.76 -6.01 -7.01
N THR A 136 14.47 -6.15 -7.36
CA THR A 136 13.88 -7.38 -7.90
C THR A 136 12.77 -7.08 -8.89
N ILE A 137 12.71 -7.90 -9.94
CA ILE A 137 11.67 -7.89 -10.96
C ILE A 137 10.89 -9.21 -10.83
N VAL A 138 9.55 -9.11 -10.75
CA VAL A 138 8.64 -10.24 -10.58
C VAL A 138 7.76 -10.35 -11.83
N LEU A 139 7.86 -11.45 -12.57
CA LEU A 139 7.02 -11.73 -13.73
C LEU A 139 6.01 -12.84 -13.39
N TYR A 140 4.76 -12.59 -13.76
CA TYR A 140 3.67 -13.56 -13.71
C TYR A 140 2.74 -13.23 -14.87
N SER A 141 2.87 -13.98 -15.95
CA SER A 141 2.40 -13.60 -17.28
C SER A 141 2.32 -14.83 -18.17
N ASP A 142 1.65 -14.69 -19.31
CA ASP A 142 1.23 -15.81 -20.16
C ASP A 142 2.34 -16.59 -20.85
N GLY A 143 3.62 -16.20 -20.76
CA GLY A 143 4.79 -17.01 -21.13
C GLY A 143 4.99 -17.26 -22.62
N SER A 144 3.96 -17.79 -23.26
CA SER A 144 3.83 -18.30 -24.61
C SER A 144 4.70 -19.51 -24.91
N ASP A 145 4.04 -20.58 -25.37
CA ASP A 145 4.69 -21.58 -26.21
C ASP A 145 4.44 -21.22 -27.68
N ARG A 146 5.50 -21.31 -28.50
CA ARG A 146 5.47 -21.17 -29.97
C ARG A 146 5.13 -19.79 -30.54
N ASP A 147 4.49 -18.87 -29.82
CA ASP A 147 4.36 -17.46 -30.24
C ASP A 147 5.30 -16.53 -29.44
N GLU A 148 6.47 -16.25 -30.01
CA GLU A 148 7.44 -15.33 -29.39
C GLU A 148 6.93 -13.86 -29.29
N GLN A 149 5.86 -13.48 -29.99
CA GLN A 149 5.26 -12.13 -29.87
C GLN A 149 4.40 -11.98 -28.61
N ALA A 150 3.81 -13.08 -28.11
CA ALA A 150 3.13 -13.12 -26.82
C ALA A 150 4.10 -13.31 -25.63
N HIS A 151 5.34 -13.74 -25.87
CA HIS A 151 6.30 -14.04 -24.81
C HIS A 151 6.77 -12.77 -24.06
N PRO A 152 6.71 -12.69 -22.72
CA PRO A 152 6.97 -11.47 -21.96
C PRO A 152 8.34 -10.85 -22.25
N LEU A 153 9.38 -11.69 -22.35
CA LEU A 153 10.77 -11.27 -22.53
C LEU A 153 11.34 -11.33 -23.97
N LEU A 154 10.71 -12.01 -24.94
CA LEU A 154 11.32 -12.26 -26.27
C LEU A 154 10.88 -11.27 -27.36
N VAL A 155 9.92 -10.40 -27.07
CA VAL A 155 9.53 -9.29 -27.96
C VAL A 155 10.62 -8.23 -27.98
N GLY A 156 11.13 -7.90 -29.18
CA GLY A 156 12.12 -6.84 -29.39
C GLY A 156 13.35 -6.97 -28.48
N SER A 157 13.75 -5.86 -27.86
CA SER A 157 14.93 -5.77 -26.98
C SER A 157 14.65 -6.12 -25.50
N ARG A 158 13.45 -6.61 -25.13
CA ARG A 158 13.07 -6.84 -23.72
C ARG A 158 14.04 -7.77 -22.97
N LEU A 159 14.51 -8.83 -23.64
CA LEU A 159 15.52 -9.75 -23.07
C LEU A 159 16.84 -9.03 -22.76
N GLU A 160 17.25 -8.06 -23.59
CA GLU A 160 18.45 -7.25 -23.37
C GLU A 160 18.26 -6.27 -22.22
N VAL A 161 17.06 -5.69 -22.08
CA VAL A 161 16.69 -4.81 -20.95
C VAL A 161 16.83 -5.58 -19.63
N ILE A 162 16.20 -6.76 -19.51
CA ILE A 162 16.38 -7.62 -18.32
C ILE A 162 17.84 -8.03 -18.15
N GLY A 163 18.54 -8.36 -19.25
CA GLY A 163 19.97 -8.68 -19.23
C GLY A 163 20.86 -7.59 -18.63
N ARG A 164 20.52 -6.30 -18.83
CA ARG A 164 21.21 -5.18 -18.13
C ARG A 164 20.96 -5.22 -16.63
N GLN A 165 19.71 -5.43 -16.19
CA GLN A 165 19.38 -5.49 -14.76
C GLN A 165 19.99 -6.72 -14.09
N MET A 166 20.07 -7.85 -14.79
CA MET A 166 20.75 -9.04 -14.29
C MET A 166 22.25 -8.77 -14.08
N ARG A 167 22.94 -8.11 -15.03
CA ARG A 167 24.35 -7.69 -14.85
C ARG A 167 24.56 -6.66 -13.74
N ARG A 168 23.56 -5.82 -13.43
CA ARG A 168 23.54 -4.93 -12.26
C ARG A 168 23.38 -5.68 -10.92
N GLY A 169 23.06 -6.98 -10.96
CA GLY A 169 22.81 -7.81 -9.78
C GLY A 169 21.39 -7.73 -9.24
N ALA A 170 20.42 -7.23 -10.04
CA ALA A 170 19.02 -7.29 -9.68
C ALA A 170 18.52 -8.75 -9.61
N GLY A 171 17.50 -8.96 -8.78
CA GLY A 171 16.82 -10.23 -8.64
C GLY A 171 15.75 -10.47 -9.71
N LEU A 172 15.48 -11.75 -10.01
CA LEU A 172 14.44 -12.16 -10.94
C LEU A 172 13.56 -13.25 -10.34
N VAL A 173 12.25 -13.06 -10.37
CA VAL A 173 11.23 -14.01 -9.91
C VAL A 173 10.32 -14.32 -11.09
N LEU A 174 10.25 -15.59 -11.51
CA LEU A 174 9.36 -16.05 -12.57
C LEU A 174 8.30 -16.99 -12.00
N LEU A 175 7.02 -16.68 -12.22
CA LEU A 175 5.89 -17.46 -11.73
C LEU A 175 5.09 -18.07 -12.88
N HIS A 176 4.72 -19.34 -12.74
CA HIS A 176 3.83 -20.06 -13.65
C HIS A 176 4.32 -20.02 -15.11
N TYR A 177 3.46 -19.69 -16.08
CA TYR A 177 3.81 -19.56 -17.51
C TYR A 177 5.03 -18.66 -17.77
N SER A 178 5.37 -17.67 -16.92
CA SER A 178 6.61 -16.89 -17.07
C SER A 178 7.89 -17.73 -17.01
N THR A 179 7.82 -18.99 -16.58
CA THR A 179 8.93 -19.95 -16.60
C THR A 179 9.19 -20.60 -17.97
N PHE A 180 8.34 -20.35 -18.98
CA PHE A 180 8.53 -20.85 -20.34
C PHE A 180 9.67 -20.09 -21.05
N ALA A 181 10.47 -20.83 -21.82
CA ALA A 181 11.47 -20.28 -22.74
C ALA A 181 11.84 -21.32 -23.81
N PRO A 182 12.06 -20.93 -25.08
CA PRO A 182 12.65 -21.78 -26.08
C PRO A 182 14.14 -22.05 -25.77
N VAL A 183 14.63 -23.23 -26.12
CA VAL A 183 15.94 -23.74 -25.71
C VAL A 183 17.08 -22.94 -26.35
N LYS A 184 16.88 -22.41 -27.56
CA LYS A 184 17.90 -21.59 -28.25
C LYS A 184 17.84 -20.11 -27.88
N ARG A 185 16.65 -19.53 -27.71
CA ARG A 185 16.43 -18.08 -27.51
C ARG A 185 15.83 -17.85 -26.13
N GLY A 186 16.59 -17.31 -25.18
CA GLY A 186 16.12 -17.12 -23.81
C GLY A 186 16.43 -18.30 -22.87
N GLY A 187 16.41 -19.55 -23.35
CA GLY A 187 16.79 -20.73 -22.56
C GLY A 187 18.13 -20.58 -21.81
N PRO A 188 19.25 -20.19 -22.46
CA PRO A 188 20.53 -19.96 -21.78
C PRO A 188 20.45 -18.86 -20.71
N GLN A 189 19.69 -17.80 -20.98
CA GLN A 189 19.44 -16.72 -20.03
C GLN A 189 18.65 -17.21 -18.81
N TYR A 190 17.59 -18.01 -18.99
CA TYR A 190 16.82 -18.56 -17.88
C TYR A 190 17.66 -19.54 -17.03
N LEU A 191 18.50 -20.35 -17.67
CA LEU A 191 19.44 -21.24 -16.98
C LEU A 191 20.43 -20.47 -16.08
N GLU A 192 20.95 -19.33 -16.52
CA GLU A 192 21.83 -18.49 -15.68
C GLU A 192 21.05 -17.61 -14.68
N TRP A 193 19.91 -17.06 -15.08
CA TRP A 193 19.18 -16.05 -14.30
C TRP A 193 18.35 -16.64 -13.17
N VAL A 194 17.66 -17.76 -13.43
CA VAL A 194 16.77 -18.44 -12.47
C VAL A 194 17.08 -19.93 -12.28
N GLY A 195 18.00 -20.51 -13.06
CA GLY A 195 18.49 -21.88 -12.86
C GLY A 195 17.75 -22.98 -13.63
N GLY A 196 16.64 -22.66 -14.31
CA GLY A 196 15.78 -23.62 -15.01
C GLY A 196 14.62 -22.97 -15.77
N HIS A 197 14.01 -23.69 -16.70
CA HIS A 197 12.83 -23.24 -17.45
C HIS A 197 11.94 -24.41 -17.92
N PHE A 198 10.71 -24.10 -18.35
CA PHE A 198 9.87 -25.04 -19.09
C PHE A 198 10.40 -25.17 -20.52
N ASP A 199 10.67 -26.39 -20.97
CA ASP A 199 11.13 -26.69 -22.33
C ASP A 199 9.99 -27.26 -23.16
N TYR A 200 9.52 -26.43 -24.11
CA TYR A 200 8.44 -26.75 -25.04
C TYR A 200 8.93 -27.16 -26.45
N GLU A 201 10.23 -27.39 -26.65
CA GLU A 201 10.81 -27.56 -28.00
C GLU A 201 11.49 -28.91 -28.26
N THR A 202 12.03 -29.58 -27.23
CA THR A 202 12.96 -30.71 -27.41
C THR A 202 12.51 -32.05 -26.84
N GLY A 203 11.25 -32.17 -26.41
CA GLY A 203 10.67 -33.43 -25.96
C GLY A 203 10.23 -34.35 -27.11
N THR A 204 10.01 -35.61 -26.76
CA THR A 204 9.60 -36.69 -27.68
C THR A 204 8.08 -36.83 -27.84
N ALA A 205 7.29 -36.09 -27.06
CA ALA A 205 5.83 -36.07 -27.19
C ALA A 205 5.38 -35.34 -28.48
N PRO A 206 4.16 -35.57 -29.00
CA PRO A 206 3.68 -34.92 -30.23
C PRO A 206 3.66 -33.38 -30.19
N ASN A 207 3.49 -32.78 -29.01
CA ASN A 207 3.59 -31.34 -28.80
C ASN A 207 5.05 -30.82 -28.73
N ARG A 208 6.05 -31.72 -28.79
CA ARG A 208 7.48 -31.48 -28.62
C ARG A 208 7.91 -30.94 -27.26
N TRP A 209 7.04 -30.99 -26.25
CA TRP A 209 7.41 -30.52 -24.92
C TRP A 209 8.22 -31.58 -24.17
N LEU A 210 9.39 -31.19 -23.67
CA LEU A 210 10.19 -32.01 -22.74
C LEU A 210 9.55 -31.92 -21.34
N SER A 211 9.29 -30.69 -20.90
CA SER A 211 8.57 -30.42 -19.68
C SER A 211 7.10 -30.79 -19.81
N ARG A 212 6.46 -31.12 -18.69
CA ARG A 212 5.10 -31.65 -18.65
C ARG A 212 4.24 -30.84 -17.71
N ILE A 213 2.95 -30.83 -18.00
CA ILE A 213 1.91 -30.15 -17.22
C ILE A 213 0.94 -31.19 -16.68
N GLN A 214 0.56 -31.09 -15.41
CA GLN A 214 -0.49 -31.91 -14.83
C GLN A 214 -1.21 -31.17 -13.70
N PHE A 215 -2.52 -31.01 -13.83
CA PHE A 215 -3.37 -30.67 -12.69
C PHE A 215 -3.41 -31.83 -11.70
N ALA A 216 -3.03 -31.55 -10.46
CA ALA A 216 -3.16 -32.51 -9.36
C ALA A 216 -3.40 -31.81 -8.04
N GLU A 217 -4.07 -32.51 -7.12
CA GLU A 217 -4.02 -32.16 -5.71
C GLU A 217 -2.89 -32.93 -5.04
N THR A 218 -2.05 -32.20 -4.30
CA THR A 218 -0.78 -32.71 -3.78
C THR A 218 -0.44 -32.04 -2.44
N THR A 219 0.60 -32.52 -1.76
CA THR A 219 1.13 -31.90 -0.54
C THR A 219 2.60 -31.52 -0.76
N PRO A 220 2.89 -30.40 -1.46
CA PRO A 220 4.24 -29.90 -1.60
C PRO A 220 4.93 -29.65 -0.25
N TYR A 221 6.23 -29.88 -0.20
CA TYR A 221 7.06 -29.71 1.00
C TYR A 221 8.37 -28.95 0.70
N PRO A 222 8.95 -28.25 1.70
CA PRO A 222 10.23 -27.56 1.52
C PRO A 222 11.38 -28.55 1.32
N ALA A 223 11.97 -28.57 0.13
CA ALA A 223 13.08 -29.46 -0.22
C ALA A 223 14.41 -29.04 0.42
N THR A 224 14.57 -27.75 0.73
CA THR A 224 15.72 -27.22 1.49
C THR A 224 15.23 -26.34 2.65
N PRO A 225 14.78 -26.93 3.78
CA PRO A 225 14.15 -26.19 4.89
C PRO A 225 15.02 -25.11 5.54
N LYS A 226 16.36 -25.21 5.42
CA LYS A 226 17.31 -24.22 5.94
C LYS A 226 17.50 -23.00 5.02
N HIS A 227 17.00 -23.04 3.78
CA HIS A 227 17.12 -21.91 2.86
C HIS A 227 16.23 -20.74 3.33
N PRO A 228 16.65 -19.47 3.22
CA PRO A 228 15.84 -18.33 3.67
C PRO A 228 14.42 -18.30 3.09
N ILE A 229 14.25 -18.75 1.84
CA ILE A 229 12.92 -18.84 1.19
C ILE A 229 11.98 -19.81 1.92
N ALA A 230 12.49 -20.85 2.58
CA ALA A 230 11.70 -21.83 3.32
C ALA A 230 11.32 -21.40 4.76
N ARG A 231 11.76 -20.21 5.23
CA ARG A 231 11.46 -19.72 6.59
C ARG A 231 9.95 -19.61 6.83
N GLY A 232 9.45 -20.28 7.87
CA GLY A 232 8.03 -20.27 8.27
C GLY A 232 7.10 -21.11 7.38
N ILE A 233 7.63 -22.06 6.61
CA ILE A 233 6.87 -22.89 5.68
C ILE A 233 6.93 -24.35 6.12
N SER A 234 5.75 -24.94 6.31
CA SER A 234 5.53 -26.38 6.50
C SER A 234 4.89 -26.96 5.22
N PRO A 235 4.82 -28.29 5.05
CA PRO A 235 4.05 -28.87 3.95
C PRO A 235 2.58 -28.42 3.99
N PHE A 236 1.99 -28.18 2.82
CA PHE A 236 0.61 -27.71 2.69
C PHE A 236 -0.10 -28.41 1.53
N ARG A 237 -1.41 -28.66 1.66
CA ARG A 237 -2.23 -29.24 0.58
C ARG A 237 -2.51 -28.16 -0.46
N LEU A 238 -2.33 -28.49 -1.74
CA LEU A 238 -2.56 -27.58 -2.86
C LEU A 238 -3.11 -28.35 -4.07
N ARG A 239 -4.20 -27.86 -4.68
CA ARG A 239 -4.62 -28.24 -6.02
C ARG A 239 -4.03 -27.22 -6.99
N GLU A 240 -3.20 -27.67 -7.92
CA GLU A 240 -2.44 -26.78 -8.80
C GLU A 240 -2.17 -27.43 -10.15
N GLU A 241 -1.93 -26.59 -11.15
CA GLU A 241 -1.33 -27.01 -12.41
C GLU A 241 0.19 -27.09 -12.24
N TRP A 242 0.72 -28.30 -12.03
CA TRP A 242 2.14 -28.49 -11.81
C TRP A 242 2.90 -28.63 -13.12
N TYR A 243 3.96 -27.83 -13.27
CA TYR A 243 4.99 -28.13 -14.27
C TYR A 243 6.13 -28.93 -13.68
N PHE A 244 6.55 -29.94 -14.42
CA PHE A 244 7.57 -30.90 -14.03
C PHE A 244 8.37 -31.39 -15.23
N ASN A 245 9.41 -32.21 -14.97
CA ASN A 245 10.46 -32.49 -15.96
C ASN A 245 11.05 -31.19 -16.55
N MET A 246 11.32 -30.20 -15.68
CA MET A 246 11.84 -28.88 -16.04
C MET A 246 13.27 -28.99 -16.58
N ARG A 247 13.61 -28.18 -17.59
CA ARG A 247 15.00 -28.11 -18.05
C ARG A 247 15.84 -27.37 -17.03
N PHE A 248 16.92 -28.00 -16.58
CA PHE A 248 17.88 -27.46 -15.63
C PHE A 248 19.30 -27.50 -16.19
N ALA A 249 20.16 -26.59 -15.71
CA ALA A 249 21.59 -26.64 -15.99
C ALA A 249 22.20 -27.90 -15.35
N GLN A 250 22.87 -28.73 -16.15
CA GLN A 250 23.46 -29.97 -15.70
C GLN A 250 24.61 -29.68 -14.72
N SER A 251 24.58 -30.35 -13.57
CA SER A 251 25.59 -30.23 -12.50
C SER A 251 25.80 -28.82 -11.91
N ASP A 252 24.93 -27.85 -12.16
CA ASP A 252 25.04 -26.51 -11.55
C ASP A 252 24.66 -26.53 -10.07
N ARG A 253 25.68 -26.60 -9.22
CA ARG A 253 25.57 -26.60 -7.75
C ARG A 253 25.06 -25.29 -7.14
N ARG A 254 24.91 -24.21 -7.94
CA ARG A 254 24.30 -22.95 -7.48
C ARG A 254 22.78 -23.04 -7.32
N ARG A 255 22.15 -23.98 -8.04
CA ARG A 255 20.69 -24.18 -7.99
C ARG A 255 20.31 -24.98 -6.75
N VAL A 256 19.34 -24.46 -5.99
CA VAL A 256 18.80 -25.08 -4.77
C VAL A 256 17.31 -25.38 -4.99
N PRO A 257 16.84 -26.64 -4.82
CA PRO A 257 15.41 -26.94 -4.83
C PRO A 257 14.76 -26.35 -3.58
N ILE A 258 13.71 -25.57 -3.75
CA ILE A 258 12.98 -24.92 -2.65
C ILE A 258 11.75 -25.72 -2.28
N LEU A 259 10.95 -26.13 -3.28
CA LEU A 259 9.71 -26.87 -3.08
C LEU A 259 9.70 -28.11 -3.98
N LYS A 260 9.38 -29.26 -3.39
CA LYS A 260 9.14 -30.52 -4.10
C LYS A 260 7.73 -31.01 -3.85
N THR A 261 7.21 -31.81 -4.77
CA THR A 261 5.94 -32.51 -4.59
C THR A 261 5.91 -33.84 -5.35
N ALA A 262 5.22 -34.83 -4.78
CA ALA A 262 4.82 -36.03 -5.50
C ALA A 262 3.75 -35.65 -6.54
N ILE A 263 3.94 -36.03 -7.80
CA ILE A 263 2.95 -35.83 -8.88
C ILE A 263 2.36 -37.20 -9.25
N PRO A 264 1.03 -37.38 -9.25
CA PRO A 264 0.42 -38.68 -9.49
C PRO A 264 0.84 -39.30 -10.83
N GLY A 265 1.40 -40.51 -10.80
CA GLY A 265 1.92 -41.20 -11.99
C GLY A 265 3.38 -40.88 -12.34
N VAL A 266 4.06 -40.03 -11.56
CA VAL A 266 5.50 -39.75 -11.70
C VAL A 266 6.25 -40.47 -10.57
N ALA A 267 7.30 -41.23 -10.91
CA ALA A 267 7.99 -42.09 -9.95
C ALA A 267 8.81 -41.35 -8.88
N GLU A 268 9.26 -40.12 -9.16
CA GLU A 268 10.07 -39.30 -8.25
C GLU A 268 9.43 -37.94 -7.96
N ASP A 269 9.62 -37.44 -6.74
CA ASP A 269 9.19 -36.10 -6.32
C ASP A 269 9.86 -34.99 -7.14
N GLN A 270 9.01 -34.25 -7.85
CA GLN A 270 9.40 -33.24 -8.81
C GLN A 270 9.72 -31.91 -8.12
N THR A 271 10.75 -31.21 -8.61
CA THR A 271 11.10 -29.87 -8.12
C THR A 271 10.22 -28.85 -8.82
N VAL A 272 9.32 -28.22 -8.07
CA VAL A 272 8.30 -27.27 -8.57
C VAL A 272 8.59 -25.81 -8.16
N ALA A 273 9.50 -25.60 -7.20
CA ALA A 273 10.11 -24.29 -6.96
C ALA A 273 11.62 -24.46 -6.74
N TRP A 274 12.42 -23.53 -7.29
CA TRP A 274 13.87 -23.52 -7.10
C TRP A 274 14.42 -22.09 -7.06
N ALA A 275 15.63 -21.96 -6.51
CA ALA A 275 16.38 -20.72 -6.45
C ALA A 275 17.80 -20.90 -6.98
N ILE A 276 18.43 -19.82 -7.39
CA ILE A 276 19.85 -19.77 -7.77
C ILE A 276 20.49 -18.49 -7.22
N GLN A 277 21.69 -18.60 -6.65
CA GLN A 277 22.56 -17.44 -6.45
C GLN A 277 23.62 -17.41 -7.55
N ARG A 278 23.61 -16.35 -8.34
CA ARG A 278 24.48 -16.13 -9.49
C ARG A 278 25.90 -15.77 -9.04
N ARG A 279 26.89 -15.88 -9.92
CA ARG A 279 28.31 -15.65 -9.57
C ARG A 279 28.60 -14.18 -9.21
N ASP A 280 27.81 -13.26 -9.74
CA ASP A 280 27.81 -11.82 -9.44
C ASP A 280 27.03 -11.46 -8.15
N GLY A 281 26.55 -12.45 -7.40
CA GLY A 281 25.74 -12.25 -6.20
C GLY A 281 24.27 -11.89 -6.47
N GLY A 282 23.87 -11.75 -7.74
CA GLY A 282 22.47 -11.65 -8.12
C GLY A 282 21.70 -12.94 -7.79
N ARG A 283 20.37 -12.86 -7.70
CA ARG A 283 19.54 -13.96 -7.19
C ARG A 283 18.32 -14.22 -8.06
N GLY A 284 18.07 -15.48 -8.37
CA GLY A 284 16.92 -15.91 -9.16
C GLY A 284 16.03 -16.88 -8.39
N PHE A 285 14.73 -16.83 -8.67
CA PHE A 285 13.76 -17.80 -8.20
C PHE A 285 12.74 -18.08 -9.30
N ALA A 286 12.30 -19.33 -9.38
CA ALA A 286 11.19 -19.72 -10.23
C ALA A 286 10.26 -20.72 -9.53
N PHE A 287 8.97 -20.61 -9.83
CA PHE A 287 7.91 -21.47 -9.30
C PHE A 287 6.92 -21.81 -10.41
N THR A 288 6.53 -23.08 -10.52
CA THR A 288 5.69 -23.57 -11.63
C THR A 288 4.19 -23.41 -11.40
N GLY A 289 3.75 -23.35 -10.15
CA GLY A 289 2.34 -23.10 -9.82
C GLY A 289 1.95 -21.62 -9.92
N GLY A 290 0.71 -21.34 -9.55
CA GLY A 290 0.04 -20.07 -9.80
C GLY A 290 -0.97 -20.13 -10.94
N HIS A 291 -1.63 -21.26 -11.21
CA HIS A 291 -2.72 -21.29 -12.18
C HIS A 291 -3.99 -20.68 -11.58
N LEU A 292 -4.36 -21.17 -10.40
CA LEU A 292 -5.59 -20.80 -9.69
C LEU A 292 -5.36 -19.60 -8.76
N HIS A 293 -6.15 -18.54 -8.91
CA HIS A 293 -6.06 -17.36 -8.05
C HIS A 293 -6.35 -17.66 -6.57
N SER A 294 -7.26 -18.59 -6.30
CA SER A 294 -7.61 -19.05 -4.95
C SER A 294 -6.42 -19.64 -4.20
N ASN A 295 -5.39 -20.16 -4.88
CA ASN A 295 -4.18 -20.67 -4.24
C ASN A 295 -3.40 -19.58 -3.48
N TRP A 296 -3.56 -18.29 -3.83
CA TRP A 296 -2.98 -17.18 -3.06
C TRP A 296 -3.58 -17.04 -1.65
N GLN A 297 -4.70 -17.70 -1.34
CA GLN A 297 -5.21 -17.80 0.04
C GLN A 297 -4.35 -18.74 0.91
N VAL A 298 -3.69 -19.74 0.32
CA VAL A 298 -2.84 -20.71 1.03
C VAL A 298 -1.59 -20.02 1.58
N GLU A 299 -1.53 -19.86 2.90
CA GLU A 299 -0.48 -19.09 3.59
C GLU A 299 0.93 -19.60 3.29
N GLY A 300 1.15 -20.93 3.29
CA GLY A 300 2.45 -21.52 3.02
C GLY A 300 2.99 -21.20 1.62
N LEU A 301 2.12 -21.24 0.60
CA LEU A 301 2.45 -20.85 -0.77
C LEU A 301 2.74 -19.35 -0.86
N ARG A 302 1.83 -18.52 -0.33
CA ARG A 302 1.97 -17.06 -0.34
C ARG A 302 3.26 -16.61 0.37
N ARG A 303 3.57 -17.20 1.53
CA ARG A 303 4.81 -16.97 2.28
C ARG A 303 6.04 -17.39 1.47
N MET A 304 6.02 -18.51 0.75
CA MET A 304 7.13 -18.92 -0.12
C MET A 304 7.47 -17.83 -1.14
N VAL A 305 6.47 -17.35 -1.87
CA VAL A 305 6.68 -16.36 -2.94
C VAL A 305 7.10 -15.01 -2.36
N LEU A 306 6.53 -14.58 -1.24
CA LEU A 306 6.96 -13.36 -0.54
C LEU A 306 8.41 -13.47 -0.03
N ASN A 307 8.77 -14.60 0.60
CA ASN A 307 10.14 -14.86 1.03
C ASN A 307 11.11 -14.88 -0.16
N ALA A 308 10.70 -15.42 -1.31
CA ALA A 308 11.49 -15.42 -2.54
C ALA A 308 11.73 -14.01 -3.09
N ILE A 309 10.71 -13.14 -3.09
CA ILE A 309 10.84 -11.75 -3.51
C ILE A 309 11.79 -10.97 -2.58
N VAL A 310 11.64 -11.12 -1.26
CA VAL A 310 12.53 -10.49 -0.26
C VAL A 310 13.98 -11.00 -0.42
N TRP A 311 14.16 -12.31 -0.60
CA TRP A 311 15.49 -12.91 -0.77
C TRP A 311 16.15 -12.51 -2.09
N THR A 312 15.41 -12.46 -3.20
CA THR A 312 15.93 -12.03 -4.51
C THR A 312 16.31 -10.55 -4.51
N ALA A 313 15.58 -9.71 -3.76
CA ALA A 313 15.91 -8.30 -3.52
C ALA A 313 17.14 -8.10 -2.61
N ARG A 314 17.82 -9.20 -2.24
CA ARG A 314 19.00 -9.25 -1.36
C ARG A 314 18.77 -8.72 0.06
N ALA A 315 17.50 -8.62 0.49
CA ALA A 315 17.13 -8.33 1.86
C ALA A 315 17.11 -9.60 2.74
N GLU A 316 17.05 -9.43 4.06
CA GLU A 316 16.82 -10.53 4.98
C GLU A 316 15.34 -10.94 5.02
N VAL A 317 15.06 -12.22 4.78
CA VAL A 317 13.74 -12.81 5.01
C VAL A 317 13.54 -12.95 6.53
N PRO A 318 12.44 -12.48 7.14
CA PRO A 318 12.22 -12.62 8.58
C PRO A 318 12.33 -14.08 9.06
N ALA A 319 12.74 -14.31 10.31
CA ALA A 319 13.02 -15.65 10.84
C ALA A 319 11.83 -16.63 10.71
N GLY A 320 10.60 -16.14 10.93
CA GLY A 320 9.34 -16.88 10.71
C GLY A 320 8.72 -16.72 9.32
N GLY A 321 9.48 -16.20 8.35
CA GLY A 321 8.99 -15.79 7.03
C GLY A 321 8.20 -14.48 7.05
N VAL A 322 7.90 -13.97 5.87
CA VAL A 322 7.04 -12.78 5.70
C VAL A 322 5.63 -13.10 6.20
N GLN A 323 5.09 -12.27 7.08
CA GLN A 323 3.70 -12.33 7.54
C GLN A 323 2.80 -11.60 6.55
N SER A 324 1.67 -12.20 6.18
CA SER A 324 0.70 -11.56 5.28
C SER A 324 -0.71 -12.08 5.52
N THR A 325 -1.65 -11.15 5.66
CA THR A 325 -3.08 -11.44 5.76
C THR A 325 -3.76 -11.19 4.41
N VAL A 326 -4.50 -12.17 3.93
CA VAL A 326 -5.43 -12.02 2.82
C VAL A 326 -6.81 -12.33 3.38
N ALA A 327 -7.79 -11.46 3.09
CA ALA A 327 -9.16 -11.75 3.44
C ALA A 327 -9.63 -12.98 2.65
N PRO A 328 -10.20 -14.01 3.31
CA PRO A 328 -10.88 -15.11 2.64
C PRO A 328 -11.90 -14.58 1.62
N ASP A 329 -12.10 -15.27 0.50
CA ASP A 329 -12.96 -14.73 -0.58
C ASP A 329 -14.44 -14.62 -0.18
N GLN A 330 -14.88 -15.32 0.88
CA GLN A 330 -16.19 -15.12 1.53
C GLN A 330 -16.32 -13.74 2.22
N ASP A 331 -15.20 -13.19 2.70
CA ASP A 331 -15.15 -11.88 3.37
C ASP A 331 -14.89 -10.73 2.37
N ALA A 332 -14.75 -11.05 1.09
CA ALA A 332 -14.54 -10.08 0.04
C ALA A 332 -15.76 -9.17 -0.16
N ILE A 333 -15.50 -7.94 -0.61
CA ILE A 333 -16.50 -6.98 -1.07
C ILE A 333 -16.38 -6.90 -2.59
N ARG A 334 -17.32 -7.49 -3.32
CA ARG A 334 -17.35 -7.41 -4.79
C ARG A 334 -18.03 -6.10 -5.16
N ALA A 335 -17.23 -5.11 -5.55
CA ALA A 335 -17.69 -3.76 -5.82
C ALA A 335 -17.58 -3.44 -7.31
N LEU A 336 -18.66 -2.96 -7.91
CA LEU A 336 -18.71 -2.48 -9.28
C LEU A 336 -18.68 -0.95 -9.29
N ILE A 337 -17.65 -0.36 -9.88
CA ILE A 337 -17.62 1.07 -10.20
C ILE A 337 -18.37 1.27 -11.52
N LEU A 338 -19.48 2.01 -11.46
CA LEU A 338 -20.21 2.51 -12.62
C LEU A 338 -19.68 3.90 -12.95
N THR A 339 -19.08 4.04 -14.12
CA THR A 339 -18.41 5.28 -14.58
C THR A 339 -18.49 5.40 -16.10
N GLY A 340 -17.78 6.37 -16.68
CA GLY A 340 -17.78 6.68 -18.11
C GLY A 340 -18.12 8.14 -18.39
N HIS A 341 -18.06 8.50 -19.68
CA HIS A 341 -18.35 9.83 -20.23
C HIS A 341 -17.52 10.98 -19.65
N ASN A 342 -16.49 11.40 -20.39
CA ASN A 342 -15.76 12.64 -20.11
C ASN A 342 -16.70 13.84 -20.19
N HIS A 343 -16.54 14.77 -19.25
CA HIS A 343 -17.00 16.16 -19.34
C HIS A 343 -15.80 17.06 -19.00
N PRO A 344 -15.64 18.26 -19.59
CA PRO A 344 -14.45 19.10 -19.36
C PRO A 344 -14.16 19.43 -17.88
N ALA A 345 -15.20 19.50 -17.04
CA ALA A 345 -15.06 19.71 -15.59
C ALA A 345 -14.77 18.42 -14.78
N HIS A 346 -14.92 17.22 -15.36
CA HIS A 346 -14.85 15.96 -14.63
C HIS A 346 -14.06 14.89 -15.41
N ASP A 347 -12.77 14.75 -15.06
CA ASP A 347 -11.93 13.63 -15.51
C ASP A 347 -12.28 12.35 -14.74
N TRP A 348 -13.31 11.64 -15.21
CA TRP A 348 -13.73 10.39 -14.59
C TRP A 348 -12.65 9.31 -14.65
N ARG A 349 -11.68 9.35 -15.59
CA ARG A 349 -10.59 8.36 -15.67
C ARG A 349 -9.63 8.56 -14.49
N ALA A 350 -9.26 9.81 -14.21
CA ALA A 350 -8.45 10.16 -13.05
C ALA A 350 -9.18 9.90 -11.72
N THR A 351 -10.45 10.32 -11.57
CA THR A 351 -11.21 10.09 -10.33
C THR A 351 -11.52 8.61 -10.11
N THR A 352 -11.86 7.84 -11.15
CA THR A 352 -12.03 6.38 -11.05
C THR A 352 -10.73 5.68 -10.65
N ARG A 353 -9.58 6.11 -11.20
CA ARG A 353 -8.28 5.59 -10.77
C ARG A 353 -8.05 5.88 -9.28
N ALA A 354 -8.30 7.10 -8.82
CA ALA A 354 -8.18 7.46 -7.41
C ALA A 354 -9.11 6.63 -6.52
N LEU A 355 -10.39 6.48 -6.89
CA LEU A 355 -11.35 5.62 -6.19
C LEU A 355 -10.87 4.16 -6.14
N ARG A 356 -10.34 3.60 -7.23
CA ARG A 356 -9.78 2.24 -7.24
C ARG A 356 -8.59 2.08 -6.30
N GLU A 357 -7.72 3.09 -6.24
CA GLU A 357 -6.55 3.09 -5.37
C GLU A 357 -6.94 3.21 -3.89
N GLU A 358 -7.83 4.14 -3.52
CA GLU A 358 -8.26 4.36 -2.13
C GLU A 358 -9.18 3.24 -1.60
N LEU A 359 -10.20 2.82 -2.37
CA LEU A 359 -11.06 1.69 -1.98
C LEU A 359 -10.27 0.37 -1.95
N GLY A 360 -9.29 0.21 -2.82
CA GLY A 360 -8.39 -0.95 -2.88
C GLY A 360 -7.44 -1.10 -1.69
N ARG A 361 -7.36 -0.09 -0.81
CA ARG A 361 -6.67 -0.20 0.50
C ARG A 361 -7.45 -1.05 1.51
N ASP A 362 -8.76 -1.26 1.33
CA ASP A 362 -9.44 -2.32 2.06
C ASP A 362 -9.08 -3.67 1.44
N GLY A 363 -8.37 -4.51 2.19
CA GLY A 363 -7.86 -5.79 1.69
C GLY A 363 -8.92 -6.76 1.15
N ARG A 364 -10.20 -6.55 1.51
CA ARG A 364 -11.38 -7.30 1.08
C ARG A 364 -11.93 -6.84 -0.27
N MET A 365 -11.63 -5.63 -0.71
CA MET A 365 -12.23 -5.07 -1.91
C MET A 365 -11.82 -5.87 -3.16
N ARG A 366 -12.79 -6.10 -4.07
CA ARG A 366 -12.62 -6.70 -5.39
C ARG A 366 -13.35 -5.80 -6.38
N LEU A 367 -12.60 -4.95 -7.08
CA LEU A 367 -13.13 -3.87 -7.90
C LEU A 367 -13.25 -4.26 -9.37
N THR A 368 -14.48 -4.24 -9.88
CA THR A 368 -14.80 -4.25 -11.31
C THR A 368 -15.16 -2.82 -11.75
N VAL A 369 -14.94 -2.47 -13.02
CA VAL A 369 -15.33 -1.18 -13.59
C VAL A 369 -16.15 -1.42 -14.85
N TRP A 370 -17.30 -0.76 -14.98
CA TRP A 370 -18.02 -0.61 -16.24
C TRP A 370 -17.97 0.87 -16.66
N GLU A 371 -17.42 1.14 -17.84
CA GLU A 371 -17.40 2.48 -18.48
C GLU A 371 -18.73 2.82 -19.19
N ASP A 372 -19.72 1.94 -19.09
CA ASP A 372 -21.08 2.11 -19.61
C ASP A 372 -22.09 1.52 -18.61
N PRO A 373 -22.86 2.36 -17.89
CA PRO A 373 -23.91 1.92 -16.98
C PRO A 373 -25.12 1.25 -17.66
N GLU A 374 -25.33 1.43 -18.97
CA GLU A 374 -26.46 0.80 -19.70
C GLU A 374 -26.34 -0.72 -19.76
N ARG A 375 -25.13 -1.27 -19.55
CA ARG A 375 -24.89 -2.72 -19.37
C ARG A 375 -25.78 -3.36 -18.30
N MET A 376 -26.28 -2.59 -17.32
CA MET A 376 -27.28 -3.04 -16.35
C MET A 376 -28.62 -3.46 -16.96
N ALA A 377 -28.92 -3.15 -18.22
CA ALA A 377 -30.10 -3.69 -18.88
C ALA A 377 -30.02 -5.21 -19.05
N SER A 378 -28.86 -5.72 -19.48
CA SER A 378 -28.65 -7.13 -19.87
C SER A 378 -27.82 -7.94 -18.86
N GLU A 379 -26.86 -7.32 -18.17
CA GLU A 379 -25.94 -8.02 -17.26
C GLU A 379 -26.49 -8.16 -15.83
N ASP A 380 -26.00 -9.18 -15.12
CA ASP A 380 -26.42 -9.48 -13.75
C ASP A 380 -25.63 -8.68 -12.70
N LEU A 381 -26.35 -8.20 -11.69
CA LEU A 381 -25.80 -7.48 -10.54
C LEU A 381 -25.69 -8.36 -9.27
N SER A 382 -26.24 -9.58 -9.26
CA SER A 382 -26.18 -10.47 -8.07
C SER A 382 -24.74 -10.84 -7.65
N GLY A 383 -23.81 -10.73 -8.59
CA GLY A 383 -22.37 -10.89 -8.37
C GLY A 383 -21.70 -9.77 -7.56
N PHE A 384 -22.40 -8.67 -7.23
CA PHE A 384 -21.82 -7.50 -6.56
C PHE A 384 -22.50 -7.20 -5.22
N ASP A 385 -21.69 -7.00 -4.18
CA ASP A 385 -22.10 -6.55 -2.85
C ASP A 385 -22.31 -5.01 -2.79
N LEU A 386 -21.68 -4.27 -3.72
CA LEU A 386 -21.68 -2.81 -3.76
C LEU A 386 -21.65 -2.27 -5.20
N LEU A 387 -22.43 -1.21 -5.46
CA LEU A 387 -22.23 -0.28 -6.57
C LEU A 387 -21.55 1.01 -6.07
N VAL A 388 -20.57 1.50 -6.82
CA VAL A 388 -19.96 2.83 -6.64
C VAL A 388 -20.23 3.64 -7.90
N LEU A 389 -21.07 4.66 -7.80
CA LEU A 389 -21.42 5.51 -8.93
C LEU A 389 -20.49 6.73 -8.97
N ASN A 390 -19.75 6.84 -10.06
CA ASN A 390 -18.84 7.93 -10.43
C ASN A 390 -19.11 8.28 -11.90
N TYR A 391 -20.36 8.65 -12.21
CA TYR A 391 -20.90 8.81 -13.57
C TYR A 391 -21.84 10.02 -13.70
N GLN A 392 -21.84 10.67 -14.86
CA GLN A 392 -22.82 11.71 -15.25
C GLN A 392 -23.27 11.47 -16.71
N ASN A 393 -24.42 12.01 -17.10
CA ASN A 393 -24.99 11.83 -18.44
C ASN A 393 -25.40 13.14 -19.15
N TRP A 394 -24.80 14.29 -18.85
CA TRP A 394 -25.26 15.61 -19.33
C TRP A 394 -25.36 15.71 -20.86
N GLU A 395 -24.47 15.06 -21.62
CA GLU A 395 -24.51 15.02 -23.10
C GLU A 395 -25.02 13.66 -23.63
N ARG A 396 -25.65 12.84 -22.78
CA ARG A 396 -26.05 11.46 -23.10
C ARG A 396 -27.50 11.16 -22.71
N PRO A 397 -28.17 10.25 -23.43
CA PRO A 397 -29.44 9.71 -22.96
C PRO A 397 -29.26 9.09 -21.57
N THR A 398 -30.36 9.16 -20.83
CA THR A 398 -30.57 8.44 -19.58
C THR A 398 -30.56 6.91 -19.79
N LEU A 399 -30.46 6.15 -18.70
CA LEU A 399 -30.62 4.70 -18.71
C LEU A 399 -31.96 4.26 -19.31
N SER A 400 -31.97 3.12 -20.02
CA SER A 400 -33.20 2.46 -20.43
C SER A 400 -34.06 2.01 -19.24
N ALA A 401 -35.35 1.75 -19.49
CA ALA A 401 -36.26 1.24 -18.46
C ALA A 401 -35.77 -0.07 -17.80
N ALA A 402 -35.09 -0.94 -18.56
CA ALA A 402 -34.54 -2.19 -18.05
C ALA A 402 -33.36 -1.95 -17.09
N ALA A 403 -32.44 -1.06 -17.46
CA ALA A 403 -31.31 -0.69 -16.61
C ALA A 403 -31.75 0.07 -15.34
N ARG A 404 -32.73 0.99 -15.46
CA ARG A 404 -33.36 1.68 -14.32
C ARG A 404 -33.96 0.70 -13.31
N GLU A 405 -34.84 -0.20 -13.77
CA GLU A 405 -35.48 -1.19 -12.90
C GLU A 405 -34.46 -2.13 -12.26
N ARG A 406 -33.42 -2.59 -12.99
CA ARG A 406 -32.38 -3.44 -12.39
C ARG A 406 -31.58 -2.70 -11.31
N PHE A 407 -31.20 -1.45 -11.55
CA PHE A 407 -30.48 -0.62 -10.57
C PHE A 407 -31.34 -0.35 -9.33
N ALA A 408 -32.58 0.11 -9.50
CA ALA A 408 -33.48 0.40 -8.40
C ALA A 408 -33.80 -0.86 -7.58
N ARG A 409 -34.10 -1.98 -8.23
CA ARG A 409 -34.33 -3.27 -7.56
C ARG A 409 -33.11 -3.75 -6.79
N TYR A 410 -31.91 -3.68 -7.38
CA TYR A 410 -30.66 -4.05 -6.72
C TYR A 410 -30.50 -3.32 -5.36
N VAL A 411 -30.62 -1.99 -5.36
CA VAL A 411 -30.52 -1.20 -4.11
C VAL A 411 -31.71 -1.51 -3.20
N ARG A 412 -32.94 -1.46 -3.70
CA ARG A 412 -34.18 -1.71 -2.94
C ARG A 412 -34.17 -3.07 -2.22
N GLU A 413 -33.54 -4.09 -2.80
CA GLU A 413 -33.48 -5.45 -2.24
C GLU A 413 -32.31 -5.70 -1.28
N GLY A 414 -31.35 -4.78 -1.14
CA GLY A 414 -30.28 -4.87 -0.14
C GLY A 414 -28.88 -4.57 -0.65
N GLY A 415 -28.70 -4.37 -1.97
CA GLY A 415 -27.42 -3.99 -2.56
C GLY A 415 -26.92 -2.65 -2.02
N GLY A 416 -25.61 -2.56 -1.78
CA GLY A 416 -24.98 -1.32 -1.33
C GLY A 416 -24.82 -0.31 -2.45
N LEU A 417 -24.91 0.99 -2.13
CA LEU A 417 -24.62 2.07 -3.07
C LEU A 417 -23.74 3.16 -2.43
N VAL A 418 -22.70 3.58 -3.15
CA VAL A 418 -21.91 4.80 -2.87
C VAL A 418 -22.07 5.76 -4.05
N LEU A 419 -22.55 6.97 -3.79
CA LEU A 419 -22.68 8.06 -4.76
C LEU A 419 -21.54 9.07 -4.52
N VAL A 420 -20.74 9.38 -5.55
CA VAL A 420 -19.58 10.31 -5.45
C VAL A 420 -19.79 11.55 -6.32
N HIS A 421 -19.75 12.74 -5.70
CA HIS A 421 -19.79 14.05 -6.34
C HIS A 421 -20.84 14.16 -7.45
N PHE A 422 -20.40 14.27 -8.72
CA PHE A 422 -21.23 14.47 -9.91
C PHE A 422 -22.22 13.32 -10.20
N ALA A 423 -22.05 12.16 -9.55
CA ALA A 423 -23.05 11.09 -9.53
C ALA A 423 -24.41 11.54 -8.95
N ASN A 424 -24.47 12.68 -8.26
CA ASN A 424 -25.73 13.26 -7.82
C ASN A 424 -26.52 13.96 -8.93
N GLY A 425 -25.89 14.27 -10.07
CA GLY A 425 -26.48 14.99 -11.21
C GLY A 425 -26.81 14.10 -12.43
N THR A 426 -26.75 12.78 -12.27
CA THR A 426 -27.08 11.81 -13.31
C THR A 426 -28.56 11.40 -13.24
N TRP A 427 -29.14 11.03 -14.39
CA TRP A 427 -30.50 10.49 -14.54
C TRP A 427 -31.60 11.36 -13.89
N ASN A 428 -31.46 12.68 -13.99
CA ASN A 428 -32.40 13.65 -13.42
C ASN A 428 -33.85 13.54 -13.92
N ASP A 429 -34.06 12.92 -15.08
CA ASP A 429 -35.38 12.64 -15.64
C ASP A 429 -36.05 11.39 -15.03
N TRP A 430 -35.41 10.77 -14.03
CA TRP A 430 -35.92 9.62 -13.27
C TRP A 430 -36.16 9.99 -11.79
N PRO A 431 -37.39 10.38 -11.40
CA PRO A 431 -37.71 10.88 -10.05
C PRO A 431 -37.59 9.87 -8.90
N GLU A 432 -37.34 8.59 -9.19
CA GLU A 432 -36.98 7.60 -8.16
C GLU A 432 -35.50 7.72 -7.81
N PHE A 433 -34.64 7.95 -8.80
CA PHE A 433 -33.24 8.21 -8.56
C PHE A 433 -33.04 9.62 -7.97
N ALA A 434 -33.53 10.64 -8.66
CA ALA A 434 -33.47 12.03 -8.24
C ALA A 434 -34.42 12.30 -7.06
N GLY A 435 -33.88 12.41 -5.84
CA GLY A 435 -34.59 12.76 -4.62
C GLY A 435 -34.89 11.59 -3.67
N ARG A 436 -34.90 10.32 -4.13
CA ARG A 436 -35.10 9.14 -3.25
C ARG A 436 -33.86 8.27 -3.09
N ILE A 437 -33.23 7.84 -4.19
CA ILE A 437 -31.95 7.11 -4.12
C ILE A 437 -30.81 8.11 -3.89
N SER A 438 -30.66 9.08 -4.79
CA SER A 438 -29.82 10.26 -4.59
C SER A 438 -30.60 11.30 -3.79
N ARG A 439 -30.28 11.45 -2.50
CA ARG A 439 -31.07 12.30 -1.58
C ARG A 439 -30.91 13.79 -1.82
N ARG A 440 -29.76 14.19 -2.37
CA ARG A 440 -29.52 15.55 -2.87
C ARG A 440 -29.02 15.39 -4.29
N TYR A 441 -29.60 16.12 -5.23
CA TYR A 441 -29.33 15.90 -6.66
C TYR A 441 -29.08 17.23 -7.37
N TRP A 442 -28.21 17.22 -8.39
CA TRP A 442 -27.85 18.43 -9.11
C TRP A 442 -28.85 18.69 -10.23
N VAL A 443 -29.57 19.82 -10.16
CA VAL A 443 -30.42 20.33 -11.25
C VAL A 443 -29.99 21.74 -11.59
N GLU A 444 -29.80 21.99 -12.88
CA GLU A 444 -29.44 23.31 -13.40
C GLU A 444 -30.43 24.40 -12.93
N GLY A 445 -29.90 25.54 -12.50
CA GLY A 445 -30.68 26.65 -11.96
C GLY A 445 -31.31 26.43 -10.57
N LYS A 446 -31.18 25.25 -9.95
CA LYS A 446 -31.70 24.96 -8.60
C LYS A 446 -30.64 24.70 -7.53
N GLY A 447 -29.38 24.55 -7.93
CA GLY A 447 -28.22 24.42 -7.06
C GLY A 447 -27.04 25.24 -7.57
N THR A 448 -26.00 25.38 -6.74
CA THR A 448 -24.75 26.06 -7.12
C THR A 448 -23.57 25.40 -6.41
N HIS A 449 -22.36 25.92 -6.60
CA HIS A 449 -21.18 25.51 -5.85
C HIS A 449 -20.28 26.72 -5.57
N ASP A 450 -19.45 26.61 -4.53
CA ASP A 450 -18.31 27.53 -4.39
C ASP A 450 -17.30 27.28 -5.53
N PRO A 451 -16.51 28.28 -5.96
CA PRO A 451 -15.40 28.06 -6.89
C PRO A 451 -14.43 26.98 -6.38
N PHE A 452 -13.93 26.13 -7.28
CA PHE A 452 -12.97 25.08 -6.96
C PHE A 452 -11.78 25.63 -6.15
N GLY A 453 -11.54 25.06 -4.97
CA GLY A 453 -10.54 25.59 -4.05
C GLY A 453 -10.48 24.85 -2.72
N THR A 454 -9.63 25.35 -1.82
CA THR A 454 -9.42 24.74 -0.51
C THR A 454 -10.43 25.25 0.51
N PHE A 455 -11.12 24.34 1.20
CA PHE A 455 -12.05 24.66 2.28
C PHE A 455 -12.02 23.65 3.43
N ARG A 456 -12.57 24.05 4.58
CA ARG A 456 -12.65 23.24 5.79
C ARG A 456 -13.90 22.36 5.77
N VAL A 457 -13.72 21.06 5.87
CA VAL A 457 -14.79 20.09 6.13
C VAL A 457 -14.89 19.82 7.63
N ARG A 458 -16.11 19.89 8.17
CA ARG A 458 -16.42 19.61 9.57
C ARG A 458 -17.10 18.27 9.74
N VAL A 459 -16.61 17.47 10.70
CA VAL A 459 -17.18 16.18 11.08
C VAL A 459 -18.30 16.41 12.09
N ARG A 460 -19.53 16.06 11.73
CA ARG A 460 -20.73 16.39 12.51
C ARG A 460 -21.24 15.24 13.41
N ARG A 461 -20.85 14.00 13.10
CA ARG A 461 -21.24 12.80 13.87
C ARG A 461 -19.99 12.01 14.31
N PRO A 462 -19.21 12.48 15.29
CA PRO A 462 -17.95 11.83 15.69
C PRO A 462 -18.12 10.42 16.28
N ASP A 463 -19.33 10.03 16.72
CA ASP A 463 -19.60 8.67 17.21
C ASP A 463 -20.11 7.72 16.12
N HIS A 464 -20.53 8.23 14.97
CA HIS A 464 -21.09 7.41 13.89
C HIS A 464 -20.01 6.54 13.23
N LEU A 465 -20.38 5.31 12.86
CA LEU A 465 -19.45 4.26 12.42
C LEU A 465 -18.49 4.70 11.29
N LEU A 466 -18.98 5.51 10.36
CA LEU A 466 -18.19 6.01 9.23
C LEU A 466 -17.19 7.12 9.64
N THR A 467 -17.51 7.90 10.67
CA THR A 467 -16.79 9.12 11.06
C THR A 467 -16.03 9.00 12.39
N ARG A 468 -16.16 7.88 13.11
CA ARG A 468 -15.48 7.67 14.39
C ARG A 468 -13.96 7.71 14.28
N GLY A 469 -13.35 8.56 15.09
CA GLY A 469 -11.91 8.83 15.07
C GLY A 469 -11.45 9.73 13.92
N LEU A 470 -12.35 10.46 13.25
CA LEU A 470 -11.97 11.48 12.28
C LEU A 470 -12.10 12.88 12.89
N ALA A 471 -11.08 13.70 12.67
CA ALA A 471 -11.12 15.12 12.96
C ALA A 471 -11.64 15.91 11.75
N ASP A 472 -12.06 17.15 11.97
CA ASP A 472 -12.22 18.16 10.90
C ASP A 472 -10.96 18.20 10.02
N PHE A 473 -11.12 18.38 8.71
CA PHE A 473 -10.02 18.31 7.74
C PHE A 473 -10.17 19.36 6.64
N ASP A 474 -9.06 19.68 5.98
CA ASP A 474 -9.06 20.54 4.79
C ASP A 474 -9.08 19.66 3.54
N THR A 475 -9.80 20.10 2.51
CA THR A 475 -9.84 19.46 1.19
C THR A 475 -9.77 20.52 0.09
N THR A 476 -9.40 20.13 -1.13
CA THR A 476 -9.40 20.98 -2.32
C THR A 476 -10.33 20.39 -3.37
N ASP A 477 -11.52 20.96 -3.50
CA ASP A 477 -12.69 20.35 -4.13
C ASP A 477 -13.69 21.45 -4.57
N GLU A 478 -14.88 21.07 -5.06
CA GLU A 478 -16.02 21.99 -5.20
C GLU A 478 -17.03 21.78 -4.07
N LEU A 479 -17.38 22.85 -3.35
CA LEU A 479 -18.36 22.80 -2.28
C LEU A 479 -19.77 23.01 -2.88
N TYR A 480 -20.50 21.93 -3.11
CA TYR A 480 -21.88 21.98 -3.62
C TYR A 480 -22.83 22.59 -2.58
N CYS A 481 -23.68 23.52 -3.04
CA CYS A 481 -24.52 24.38 -2.20
C CYS A 481 -25.99 24.33 -2.62
N GLY A 482 -26.90 24.29 -1.65
CA GLY A 482 -28.33 24.41 -1.91
C GLY A 482 -28.95 23.28 -2.74
N MET A 483 -28.32 22.09 -2.78
CA MET A 483 -28.80 20.97 -3.58
C MET A 483 -30.25 20.58 -3.20
N PRO A 484 -31.19 20.46 -4.17
CA PRO A 484 -32.57 20.07 -3.89
C PRO A 484 -32.70 18.63 -3.37
N GLY A 485 -33.78 18.38 -2.61
CA GLY A 485 -34.12 17.05 -2.10
C GLY A 485 -35.09 17.09 -0.92
N ASP A 486 -36.30 16.55 -1.09
CA ASP A 486 -37.40 16.67 -0.13
C ASP A 486 -37.23 15.76 1.10
N LEU A 487 -36.48 14.66 0.96
CA LEU A 487 -36.23 13.73 2.06
C LEU A 487 -35.13 14.28 2.99
N PRO A 488 -35.25 14.09 4.31
CA PRO A 488 -34.24 14.53 5.26
C PRO A 488 -32.92 13.78 5.08
N VAL A 489 -31.83 14.45 5.45
CA VAL A 489 -30.48 13.89 5.56
C VAL A 489 -29.91 14.25 6.93
N ASP A 490 -29.15 13.35 7.54
CA ASP A 490 -28.35 13.63 8.73
C ASP A 490 -26.88 13.79 8.32
N PRO A 491 -26.32 15.00 8.29
CA PRO A 491 -24.98 15.23 7.76
C PRO A 491 -23.90 14.58 8.63
N LEU A 492 -23.08 13.73 8.02
CA LEU A 492 -21.83 13.23 8.59
C LEU A 492 -20.70 14.25 8.41
N LEU A 493 -20.67 14.89 7.24
CA LEU A 493 -19.76 15.95 6.86
C LEU A 493 -20.54 17.21 6.44
N THR A 494 -19.98 18.37 6.75
CA THR A 494 -20.50 19.70 6.34
C THR A 494 -19.36 20.63 5.95
N GLY A 495 -19.66 21.66 5.16
CA GLY A 495 -18.72 22.73 4.80
C GLY A 495 -19.40 24.08 4.79
N GLN A 496 -18.68 25.13 5.19
CA GLN A 496 -19.17 26.50 5.20
C GLN A 496 -18.99 27.12 3.81
N SER A 497 -20.07 27.30 3.06
CA SER A 497 -20.04 27.93 1.74
C SER A 497 -19.64 29.40 1.81
N ILE A 498 -18.79 29.83 0.88
CA ILE A 498 -18.47 31.25 0.65
C ILE A 498 -19.49 31.93 -0.27
N VAL A 499 -20.23 31.20 -1.10
CA VAL A 499 -21.30 31.73 -1.97
C VAL A 499 -22.60 31.92 -1.18
N THR A 500 -23.16 30.86 -0.58
CA THR A 500 -24.47 30.93 0.12
C THR A 500 -24.37 31.46 1.54
N LYS A 501 -23.16 31.53 2.10
CA LYS A 501 -22.88 31.81 3.52
C LYS A 501 -23.53 30.83 4.50
N ARG A 502 -23.97 29.67 4.03
CA ARG A 502 -24.57 28.60 4.85
C ARG A 502 -23.58 27.47 5.09
N GLU A 503 -23.83 26.69 6.13
CA GLU A 503 -23.20 25.39 6.29
C GLU A 503 -23.99 24.36 5.49
N GLU A 504 -23.37 23.83 4.45
CA GLU A 504 -23.97 22.91 3.48
C GLU A 504 -23.63 21.45 3.83
N PRO A 505 -24.55 20.50 3.64
CA PRO A 505 -24.30 19.08 3.90
C PRO A 505 -23.44 18.47 2.78
N LEU A 506 -22.29 17.89 3.14
CA LEU A 506 -21.32 17.35 2.17
C LEU A 506 -21.30 15.82 2.08
N ALA A 507 -21.65 15.11 3.15
CA ALA A 507 -21.83 13.65 3.06
C ALA A 507 -22.78 13.13 4.13
N TYR A 508 -23.50 12.06 3.81
CA TYR A 508 -24.46 11.41 4.72
C TYR A 508 -24.71 9.96 4.33
N ALA A 509 -25.23 9.19 5.30
CA ALA A 509 -25.66 7.81 5.13
C ALA A 509 -27.18 7.72 5.24
N CYS A 510 -27.81 6.93 4.38
CA CYS A 510 -29.25 6.69 4.37
C CYS A 510 -29.58 5.28 3.83
N THR A 511 -30.86 4.98 3.63
CA THR A 511 -31.32 3.71 3.07
C THR A 511 -32.27 3.94 1.90
N TYR A 512 -32.35 2.95 1.01
CA TYR A 512 -33.40 2.86 -0.01
C TYR A 512 -33.90 1.42 -0.09
N GLY A 513 -35.15 1.18 0.30
CA GLY A 513 -35.63 -0.17 0.61
C GLY A 513 -34.76 -0.81 1.71
N ARG A 514 -34.17 -1.98 1.42
CA ARG A 514 -33.18 -2.65 2.28
C ARG A 514 -31.74 -2.20 2.02
N GLY A 515 -31.48 -1.51 0.91
CA GLY A 515 -30.13 -1.07 0.52
C GLY A 515 -29.61 0.04 1.41
N ARG A 516 -28.31 0.02 1.65
CA ARG A 516 -27.56 1.10 2.32
C ARG A 516 -26.95 1.99 1.26
N VAL A 517 -27.27 3.28 1.36
CA VAL A 517 -26.78 4.31 0.45
C VAL A 517 -25.90 5.27 1.24
N PHE A 518 -24.66 5.46 0.79
CA PHE A 518 -23.83 6.58 1.22
C PHE A 518 -23.71 7.55 0.05
N GLN A 519 -23.83 8.84 0.34
CA GLN A 519 -23.65 9.88 -0.66
C GLN A 519 -22.67 10.92 -0.13
N THR A 520 -21.70 11.27 -0.96
CA THR A 520 -20.77 12.39 -0.76
C THR A 520 -20.89 13.34 -1.94
N LEU A 521 -20.94 14.64 -1.65
CA LEU A 521 -20.85 15.72 -2.62
C LEU A 521 -19.40 16.18 -2.80
N LEU A 522 -18.44 15.59 -2.08
CA LEU A 522 -17.01 15.74 -2.33
C LEU A 522 -16.54 14.73 -3.38
N GLY A 523 -15.48 15.07 -4.11
CA GLY A 523 -14.83 14.20 -5.08
C GLY A 523 -14.82 14.72 -6.53
N HIS A 524 -14.85 16.04 -6.74
CA HIS A 524 -14.60 16.65 -8.06
C HIS A 524 -13.22 16.22 -8.59
N SER A 525 -12.21 16.28 -7.71
CA SER A 525 -10.80 16.10 -8.02
C SER A 525 -10.22 14.82 -7.42
N VAL A 526 -9.07 14.40 -7.97
CA VAL A 526 -8.24 13.34 -7.39
C VAL A 526 -7.77 13.72 -5.98
N GLU A 527 -7.44 14.99 -5.77
CA GLU A 527 -7.05 15.58 -4.49
C GLU A 527 -8.19 15.47 -3.46
N GLY A 528 -9.42 15.79 -3.83
CA GLY A 528 -10.61 15.67 -2.98
C GLY A 528 -10.92 14.22 -2.60
N ILE A 529 -10.78 13.28 -3.54
CA ILE A 529 -10.92 11.83 -3.27
C ILE A 529 -9.82 11.31 -2.34
N ARG A 530 -8.58 11.76 -2.54
CA ARG A 530 -7.40 11.33 -1.74
C ARG A 530 -7.21 12.09 -0.43
N ALA A 531 -8.02 13.12 -0.13
CA ALA A 531 -7.99 13.82 1.15
C ALA A 531 -8.14 12.79 2.28
N PRO A 532 -7.18 12.63 3.22
CA PRO A 532 -7.05 11.39 4.00
C PRO A 532 -8.30 10.96 4.78
N ALA A 533 -9.03 11.92 5.35
CA ALA A 533 -10.29 11.66 6.05
C ALA A 533 -11.44 11.31 5.10
N HIS A 534 -11.51 11.92 3.91
CA HIS A 534 -12.52 11.58 2.91
C HIS A 534 -12.27 10.21 2.27
N ALA A 535 -11.02 9.90 1.95
CA ALA A 535 -10.59 8.57 1.46
C ALA A 535 -10.96 7.46 2.46
N GLU A 536 -10.72 7.67 3.76
CA GLU A 536 -11.11 6.73 4.82
C GLU A 536 -12.65 6.63 4.94
N ILE A 537 -13.39 7.73 4.84
CA ILE A 537 -14.87 7.70 4.83
C ILE A 537 -15.38 6.91 3.63
N LEU A 538 -14.85 7.11 2.43
CA LEU A 538 -15.21 6.35 1.22
C LEU A 538 -14.97 4.85 1.42
N ARG A 539 -13.81 4.46 1.96
CA ARG A 539 -13.46 3.06 2.28
C ARG A 539 -14.43 2.44 3.30
N ARG A 540 -14.72 3.17 4.38
CA ARG A 540 -15.67 2.73 5.43
C ARG A 540 -17.10 2.65 4.90
N ALA A 541 -17.51 3.62 4.10
CA ALA A 541 -18.83 3.70 3.48
C ALA A 541 -19.06 2.54 2.51
N ALA A 542 -18.05 2.20 1.71
CA ALA A 542 -18.08 1.02 0.83
C ALA A 542 -18.27 -0.28 1.64
N ALA A 543 -17.48 -0.50 2.69
CA ALA A 543 -17.62 -1.68 3.54
C ALA A 543 -18.98 -1.74 4.26
N TRP A 544 -19.44 -0.61 4.82
CA TRP A 544 -20.73 -0.48 5.47
C TRP A 544 -21.90 -0.74 4.51
N ALA A 545 -21.87 -0.14 3.32
CA ALA A 545 -22.92 -0.29 2.31
C ALA A 545 -23.00 -1.75 1.82
N ALA A 546 -21.85 -2.38 1.58
CA ALA A 546 -21.72 -3.80 1.26
C ALA A 546 -22.06 -4.77 2.40
N GLY A 547 -22.39 -4.26 3.59
CA GLY A 547 -22.72 -5.09 4.75
C GLY A 547 -21.59 -5.92 5.32
N ARG A 548 -20.34 -5.48 5.14
CA ARG A 548 -19.20 -6.03 5.87
C ARG A 548 -18.86 -5.17 7.07
N GLU A 549 -18.05 -5.73 7.97
CA GLU A 549 -17.52 -4.98 9.12
C GLU A 549 -16.73 -3.74 8.66
N VAL A 550 -16.92 -2.61 9.33
CA VAL A 550 -16.13 -1.40 9.10
C VAL A 550 -14.83 -1.50 9.91
N LEU A 551 -13.75 -1.88 9.24
CA LEU A 551 -12.42 -2.02 9.87
C LEU A 551 -11.92 -0.67 10.42
N PRO A 552 -11.25 -0.66 11.58
CA PRO A 552 -10.71 0.55 12.21
C PRO A 552 -9.71 1.28 11.31
N LEU A 553 -9.49 2.57 11.60
CA LEU A 553 -8.49 3.41 10.95
C LEU A 553 -7.12 2.72 10.93
N THR A 554 -6.49 2.64 9.76
CA THR A 554 -5.07 2.29 9.65
C THR A 554 -4.30 3.37 8.89
N VAL A 555 -3.12 3.72 9.40
CA VAL A 555 -2.13 4.55 8.70
C VAL A 555 -0.83 3.75 8.68
N ASP A 556 -0.21 3.61 7.50
CA ASP A 556 0.98 2.77 7.27
C ASP A 556 0.87 1.36 7.87
N GLY A 557 -0.31 0.73 7.70
CA GLY A 557 -0.59 -0.63 8.19
C GLY A 557 -0.80 -0.78 9.70
N ARG A 558 -0.76 0.32 10.47
CA ARG A 558 -0.97 0.30 11.94
C ARG A 558 -2.34 0.87 12.29
N ALA A 559 -3.04 0.23 13.22
CA ALA A 559 -4.30 0.75 13.76
C ALA A 559 -4.07 2.11 14.45
N VAL A 560 -4.72 3.16 13.96
CA VAL A 560 -4.64 4.50 14.53
C VAL A 560 -5.89 4.79 15.34
N VAL A 561 -5.73 4.81 16.66
CA VAL A 561 -6.65 5.53 17.52
C VAL A 561 -6.29 7.00 17.42
N TRP A 562 -7.07 7.76 16.64
CA TRP A 562 -7.07 9.21 16.74
C TRP A 562 -7.64 9.59 18.11
N THR A 563 -6.76 9.78 19.08
CA THR A 563 -7.11 10.50 20.30
C THR A 563 -7.36 11.95 19.91
N PRO A 564 -8.49 12.58 20.32
CA PRO A 564 -8.63 14.01 20.20
C PRO A 564 -7.55 14.64 21.09
N ASN A 565 -6.52 15.24 20.48
CA ASN A 565 -5.59 16.06 21.24
C ASN A 565 -6.41 17.15 21.94
N PRO A 566 -6.20 17.41 23.26
CA PRO A 566 -6.75 18.59 23.87
C PRO A 566 -6.25 19.81 23.08
N VAL A 567 -7.09 20.83 22.96
CA VAL A 567 -6.75 22.05 22.22
C VAL A 567 -5.53 22.71 22.87
N VAL A 568 -4.35 22.43 22.34
CA VAL A 568 -3.14 23.19 22.63
C VAL A 568 -3.31 24.49 21.86
N SER A 569 -3.56 25.57 22.59
CA SER A 569 -3.53 26.95 22.11
C SER A 569 -2.09 27.38 21.78
N GLY A 570 -1.47 26.69 20.85
CA GLY A 570 -0.16 26.99 20.26
C GLY A 570 -0.33 27.23 18.77
N GLY A 571 -0.08 28.46 18.32
CA GLY A 571 -0.20 28.80 16.91
C GLY A 571 0.73 27.96 16.04
N ILE A 572 0.22 27.52 14.89
CA ILE A 572 1.05 26.92 13.84
C ILE A 572 2.14 27.94 13.48
N PRO A 573 3.45 27.60 13.54
CA PRO A 573 4.47 28.50 13.07
C PRO A 573 4.26 28.70 11.57
N ALA A 574 4.04 29.95 11.16
CA ALA A 574 3.82 30.29 9.75
C ALA A 574 4.98 29.75 8.91
N ARG A 575 4.67 29.06 7.79
CA ARG A 575 5.69 28.66 6.81
C ARG A 575 6.49 29.90 6.41
N ASN A 576 7.82 29.79 6.48
CA ASN A 576 8.72 30.86 6.06
C ASN A 576 8.41 31.21 4.59
N PRO A 577 8.08 32.47 4.23
CA PRO A 577 7.67 32.84 2.86
C PRO A 577 8.77 32.75 1.79
N ARG A 578 9.87 32.06 2.08
CA ARG A 578 11.12 32.05 1.29
C ARG A 578 11.34 30.77 0.48
N ASP A 579 10.58 29.71 0.77
CA ASP A 579 10.72 28.40 0.13
C ASP A 579 9.48 28.07 -0.74
N VAL A 580 9.36 28.77 -1.87
CA VAL A 580 8.35 28.48 -2.90
C VAL A 580 9.01 27.68 -4.03
N ALA A 581 8.57 26.44 -4.22
CA ALA A 581 9.04 25.60 -5.32
C ALA A 581 8.52 26.11 -6.67
N TRP A 582 9.22 25.76 -7.76
CA TRP A 582 8.83 26.05 -9.14
C TRP A 582 8.49 24.72 -9.87
N PRO A 583 7.28 24.15 -9.66
CA PRO A 583 6.92 22.82 -10.17
C PRO A 583 6.52 22.78 -11.65
N PHE A 584 6.36 23.93 -12.32
CA PHE A 584 5.93 24.02 -13.72
C PHE A 584 6.82 24.98 -14.53
N VAL A 585 7.08 24.63 -15.80
CA VAL A 585 7.68 25.56 -16.78
C VAL A 585 6.69 26.69 -17.00
N GLY A 586 7.13 27.95 -16.80
CA GLY A 586 6.24 29.11 -16.79
C GLY A 586 5.65 29.47 -15.41
N GLY A 587 6.12 28.86 -14.32
CA GLY A 587 5.81 29.24 -12.94
C GLY A 587 4.64 28.47 -12.31
N ASP A 588 3.49 28.43 -12.98
CA ASP A 588 2.30 27.69 -12.58
C ASP A 588 1.59 27.04 -13.78
N ARG A 589 0.48 26.32 -13.53
CA ARG A 589 -0.34 25.67 -14.58
C ARG A 589 -1.01 26.65 -15.55
N GLY A 590 -1.09 27.93 -15.23
CA GLY A 590 -1.60 28.99 -16.11
C GLY A 590 -0.51 29.67 -16.93
N GLY A 591 0.77 29.33 -16.71
CA GLY A 591 1.90 29.92 -17.44
C GLY A 591 2.12 31.40 -17.13
N THR A 592 1.92 31.82 -15.87
CA THR A 592 2.04 33.23 -15.45
C THR A 592 3.42 33.87 -15.68
N ARG A 593 4.47 33.09 -15.95
CA ARG A 593 5.85 33.50 -16.32
C ARG A 593 6.54 34.45 -15.32
N HIS A 594 5.99 34.62 -14.12
CA HIS A 594 6.53 35.46 -13.06
C HIS A 594 6.67 34.68 -11.75
N SER A 595 7.77 34.89 -11.03
CA SER A 595 7.96 34.31 -9.69
C SER A 595 7.48 35.29 -8.61
N PRO A 596 6.75 34.81 -7.58
CA PRO A 596 6.38 35.64 -6.43
C PRO A 596 7.57 35.93 -5.48
N LEU A 597 8.75 35.36 -5.74
CA LEU A 597 9.94 35.51 -4.91
C LEU A 597 10.59 36.90 -5.09
N ALA A 598 10.43 37.78 -4.09
CA ALA A 598 11.09 39.08 -4.03
C ALA A 598 12.62 39.02 -3.71
N GLN A 599 13.20 37.82 -3.67
CA GLN A 599 14.60 37.57 -3.30
C GLN A 599 15.61 38.17 -4.30
N ILE A 600 15.25 38.25 -5.59
CA ILE A 600 16.03 38.95 -6.62
C ILE A 600 15.28 40.22 -7.03
N ASN A 601 15.97 41.36 -7.02
CA ASN A 601 15.41 42.67 -7.34
C ASN A 601 16.48 43.62 -7.89
N ARG A 602 16.05 44.79 -8.37
CA ARG A 602 16.94 45.79 -9.01
C ARG A 602 18.13 46.25 -8.14
N LYS A 603 18.10 46.06 -6.81
CA LYS A 603 19.19 46.45 -5.89
C LYS A 603 20.25 45.37 -5.68
N ASN A 604 19.93 44.09 -5.95
CA ASN A 604 20.86 42.97 -5.72
C ASN A 604 21.20 42.13 -6.97
N VAL A 605 20.44 42.26 -8.07
CA VAL A 605 20.69 41.51 -9.33
C VAL A 605 22.12 41.71 -9.86
N GLY A 606 22.68 42.92 -9.76
CA GLY A 606 24.06 43.23 -10.16
C GLY A 606 25.15 42.69 -9.22
N ARG A 607 24.79 41.93 -8.19
CA ARG A 607 25.72 41.26 -7.25
C ARG A 607 25.58 39.73 -7.25
N LEU A 608 24.77 39.18 -8.16
CA LEU A 608 24.62 37.73 -8.30
C LEU A 608 25.88 37.15 -8.94
N ALA A 609 26.40 36.08 -8.35
CA ALA A 609 27.47 35.27 -8.93
C ALA A 609 26.89 34.10 -9.73
N VAL A 610 27.59 33.67 -10.77
CA VAL A 610 27.23 32.46 -11.53
C VAL A 610 27.41 31.23 -10.64
N ALA A 611 26.32 30.60 -10.25
CA ALA A 611 26.35 29.42 -9.37
C ALA A 611 26.78 28.13 -10.10
N TRP A 612 26.42 28.01 -11.38
CA TRP A 612 26.83 26.93 -12.27
C TRP A 612 26.68 27.38 -13.74
N THR A 613 27.27 26.63 -14.67
CA THR A 613 27.08 26.84 -16.11
C THR A 613 26.87 25.48 -16.76
N TYR A 614 25.73 25.32 -17.43
CA TYR A 614 25.42 24.16 -18.25
C TYR A 614 25.66 24.50 -19.72
N ARG A 615 26.25 23.58 -20.47
CA ARG A 615 26.45 23.71 -21.92
C ARG A 615 25.64 22.61 -22.57
N THR A 616 24.59 22.98 -23.31
CA THR A 616 23.70 22.01 -23.95
C THR A 616 24.36 21.32 -25.14
N GLY A 617 25.23 22.05 -25.86
CA GLY A 617 25.93 21.59 -27.06
C GLY A 617 25.33 22.10 -28.37
N ASP A 618 24.16 22.72 -28.33
CA ASP A 618 23.34 23.03 -29.52
C ASP A 618 23.69 24.35 -30.21
N ALA A 619 24.54 25.19 -29.60
CA ALA A 619 25.03 26.43 -30.20
C ALA A 619 26.30 26.18 -31.02
N ASP A 620 26.23 26.35 -32.35
CA ASP A 620 27.41 26.36 -33.21
C ASP A 620 28.09 27.75 -33.11
N PRO A 621 29.31 27.85 -32.54
CA PRO A 621 30.01 29.12 -32.39
C PRO A 621 30.43 29.77 -33.71
N LYS A 622 30.24 29.12 -34.87
CA LYS A 622 30.50 29.69 -36.21
C LYS A 622 29.23 30.18 -36.92
N ALA A 623 28.05 29.80 -36.46
CA ALA A 623 26.79 30.03 -37.19
C ALA A 623 25.89 31.12 -36.57
N ASN A 624 26.31 31.76 -35.47
CA ASN A 624 25.53 32.81 -34.78
C ASN A 624 24.09 32.36 -34.41
N THR A 625 23.90 31.08 -34.05
CA THR A 625 22.58 30.56 -33.70
C THR A 625 22.13 31.03 -32.32
N THR A 626 20.91 31.58 -32.26
CA THR A 626 20.25 31.96 -31.00
C THR A 626 19.48 30.77 -30.45
N ILE A 627 19.65 30.47 -29.16
CA ILE A 627 18.79 29.51 -28.45
C ILE A 627 17.56 30.27 -27.92
N GLU A 628 16.37 29.92 -28.40
CA GLU A 628 15.12 30.31 -27.75
C GLU A 628 14.68 29.21 -26.77
N CYS A 629 14.38 29.62 -25.53
CA CYS A 629 13.64 28.78 -24.57
C CYS A 629 12.19 29.26 -24.55
N THR A 630 11.27 28.48 -25.13
CA THR A 630 9.83 28.76 -25.21
C THR A 630 9.07 28.46 -23.92
#